data_AF-A0A7R9WJ08-F1
#
_entry.id   AF-A0A7R9WJ08-F1
#
_cell.length_a   1.000
_cell.length_b   1.000
_cell.length_c   1.000
_cell.angle_alpha   90.00
_cell.angle_beta   90.00
_cell.angle_gamma   90.00
#
_symmetry.space_group_name_H-M   'P 1'
#
loop_
_entity.id
_entity.type
_entity.pdbx_description
1 polymer ?
#
loop_
_entity_poly.entity_id
_entity_poly.type
_entity_poly.pdbx_seq_one_letter_code
_entity_poly.pdbx_strand_id
1 'polypeptide(L)'
;CLDANSATGVNDIPYHLSALSYSGGWAPASTDPASFTTTQSSKPASLPNNAVVTLGHKDNYRYTGPTSGTRSELMEFIAAPIEWSGTDSTDFDATSGWTDFTVTVPPAPPGACTTLTGGDVMIAGYNADDPDSVALVALADLPGGVDLYLTDAAWTGSQFKDQEGLRKYAVPSEGVAKGTVFGYGGGFTEPWESMGGSFSLSVSSDAIFAYCLDATSSVVHLSALTYSTDGWVAPSPDDDSVFTTSKSSLPSGLCSNCSVDVGSSGTHSDNAVYVGNRLGTKDE
;
A
#
# COMPACT_ATOMS: atom_id res chain seq x y z
N CYS A 1 -39.65 9.02 -0.43
CA CYS A 1 -38.35 9.65 -0.68
C CYS A 1 -37.78 10.03 0.67
N LEU A 2 -36.63 9.48 1.04
CA LEU A 2 -35.90 9.95 2.22
C LEU A 2 -35.45 11.39 1.95
N ASP A 3 -35.78 12.31 2.84
CA ASP A 3 -35.16 13.63 2.84
C ASP A 3 -33.68 13.43 3.12
N ALA A 4 -32.81 13.77 2.16
CA ALA A 4 -31.37 13.74 2.35
C ALA A 4 -30.88 14.70 3.46
N ASN A 5 -31.79 15.52 4.01
CA ASN A 5 -31.54 16.46 5.11
C ASN A 5 -32.08 15.99 6.47
N SER A 6 -32.70 14.82 6.58
CA SER A 6 -33.28 14.33 7.85
C SER A 6 -32.54 13.13 8.44
N ALA A 7 -31.21 13.04 8.25
CA ALA A 7 -30.39 12.13 9.03
C ALA A 7 -30.37 12.63 10.49
N THR A 8 -31.17 11.98 11.33
CA THR A 8 -31.34 12.31 12.73
C THR A 8 -30.07 11.96 13.52
N GLY A 9 -29.39 12.98 14.06
CA GLY A 9 -28.62 12.86 15.30
C GLY A 9 -27.16 12.39 15.21
N VAL A 10 -26.60 12.22 14.01
CA VAL A 10 -25.17 12.05 13.76
C VAL A 10 -24.81 12.96 12.59
N ASN A 11 -23.61 13.55 12.56
CA ASN A 11 -23.10 14.30 11.41
C ASN A 11 -22.85 13.33 10.23
N ASP A 12 -23.91 12.71 9.70
CA ASP A 12 -23.85 11.80 8.57
C ASP A 12 -23.74 12.62 7.29
N ILE A 13 -22.52 13.09 7.03
CA ILE A 13 -22.15 13.63 5.73
C ILE A 13 -22.24 12.46 4.73
N PRO A 14 -23.06 12.55 3.67
CA PRO A 14 -23.19 11.47 2.71
C PRO A 14 -21.85 11.12 2.07
N TYR A 15 -21.47 9.84 2.10
CA TYR A 15 -20.34 9.33 1.36
C TYR A 15 -20.77 9.01 -0.08
N HIS A 16 -20.45 9.92 -1.01
CA HIS A 16 -20.82 9.77 -2.41
C HIS A 16 -19.93 8.72 -3.10
N LEU A 17 -20.54 7.78 -3.81
CA LEU A 17 -19.83 6.72 -4.55
C LEU A 17 -19.67 7.04 -6.04
N SER A 18 -20.67 7.66 -6.64
CA SER A 18 -20.69 8.09 -8.04
C SER A 18 -21.75 9.16 -8.26
N ALA A 19 -21.66 9.91 -9.35
CA ALA A 19 -22.70 10.86 -9.74
C ALA A 19 -22.91 10.89 -11.26
N LEU A 20 -24.14 11.15 -11.70
CA LEU A 20 -24.48 11.34 -13.10
C LEU A 20 -25.35 12.58 -13.21
N SER A 21 -24.98 13.49 -14.11
CA SER A 21 -25.83 14.59 -14.56
C SER A 21 -26.24 14.32 -16.01
N TYR A 22 -27.52 14.48 -16.29
CA TYR A 22 -28.07 14.48 -17.65
C TYR A 22 -28.71 15.83 -18.02
N SER A 23 -28.54 16.87 -17.20
CA SER A 23 -29.01 18.22 -17.55
C SER A 23 -27.91 19.09 -18.18
N GLY A 24 -26.76 18.49 -18.50
CA GLY A 24 -25.52 19.18 -18.87
C GLY A 24 -24.53 19.25 -17.70
N GLY A 25 -23.73 20.31 -17.67
CA GLY A 25 -22.67 20.52 -16.67
C GLY A 25 -23.17 20.67 -15.24
N TRP A 26 -22.29 20.41 -14.28
CA TRP A 26 -22.54 20.62 -12.86
C TRP A 26 -22.48 22.11 -12.50
N ALA A 27 -23.43 22.57 -11.69
CA ALA A 27 -23.43 23.94 -11.17
C ALA A 27 -22.30 24.15 -10.15
N PRO A 28 -21.83 25.40 -9.96
CA PRO A 28 -20.89 25.72 -8.89
C PRO A 28 -21.45 25.30 -7.52
N ALA A 29 -20.56 24.84 -6.63
CA ALA A 29 -20.95 24.53 -5.26
C ALA A 29 -21.48 25.79 -4.55
N SER A 30 -22.55 25.64 -3.78
CA SER A 30 -23.16 26.71 -3.00
C SER A 30 -23.73 26.14 -1.71
N THR A 31 -23.55 26.88 -0.61
CA THR A 31 -24.12 26.56 0.71
C THR A 31 -25.56 27.04 0.86
N ASP A 32 -26.10 27.76 -0.12
CA ASP A 32 -27.49 28.22 -0.15
C ASP A 32 -28.31 27.31 -1.09
N PRO A 33 -29.16 26.42 -0.55
CA PRO A 33 -30.00 25.54 -1.38
C PRO A 33 -30.94 26.30 -2.32
N ALA A 34 -31.33 27.54 -1.99
CA ALA A 34 -32.21 28.35 -2.83
C ALA A 34 -31.53 28.84 -4.12
N SER A 35 -30.20 28.71 -4.22
CA SER A 35 -29.44 29.05 -5.43
C SER A 35 -29.53 28.02 -6.55
N PHE A 36 -30.13 26.85 -6.30
CA PHE A 36 -30.31 25.79 -7.29
C PHE A 36 -31.74 25.77 -7.84
N THR A 37 -31.89 25.53 -9.14
CA THR A 37 -33.18 25.17 -9.74
C THR A 37 -33.41 23.66 -9.71
N THR A 38 -34.61 23.22 -10.10
CA THR A 38 -34.96 21.79 -10.22
C THR A 38 -34.14 21.02 -11.26
N THR A 39 -33.33 21.69 -12.08
CA THR A 39 -32.51 21.09 -13.13
C THR A 39 -31.01 21.15 -12.83
N GLN A 40 -30.64 21.60 -11.62
CA GLN A 40 -29.25 21.86 -11.24
C GLN A 40 -28.83 21.02 -10.05
N SER A 41 -27.57 20.62 -10.07
CA SER A 41 -26.86 20.02 -8.94
C SER A 41 -25.39 20.37 -9.06
N SER A 42 -24.69 20.43 -7.92
CA SER A 42 -23.23 20.60 -7.91
C SER A 42 -22.55 19.24 -7.79
N LYS A 43 -21.35 19.12 -8.39
CA LYS A 43 -20.54 17.90 -8.28
C LYS A 43 -20.09 17.74 -6.82
N PRO A 44 -20.32 16.59 -6.16
CA PRO A 44 -19.77 16.33 -4.84
C PRO A 44 -18.25 16.43 -4.83
N ALA A 45 -17.69 17.24 -3.93
CA ALA A 45 -16.25 17.50 -3.88
C ALA A 45 -15.42 16.24 -3.56
N SER A 46 -16.02 15.25 -2.91
CA SER A 46 -15.38 13.97 -2.58
C SER A 46 -15.20 13.03 -3.78
N LEU A 47 -15.89 13.29 -4.91
CA LEU A 47 -15.85 12.39 -6.05
C LEU A 47 -14.70 12.75 -7.02
N PRO A 48 -13.83 11.77 -7.38
CA PRO A 48 -12.87 11.95 -8.45
C PRO A 48 -13.58 12.09 -9.81
N ASN A 49 -12.88 12.61 -10.82
CA ASN A 49 -13.48 12.86 -12.14
C ASN A 49 -13.97 11.58 -12.82
N ASN A 50 -13.28 10.45 -12.64
CA ASN A 50 -13.66 9.14 -13.16
C ASN A 50 -14.78 8.45 -12.36
N ALA A 51 -15.38 9.13 -11.38
CA ALA A 51 -16.60 8.67 -10.70
C ALA A 51 -17.83 9.52 -11.03
N VAL A 52 -17.70 10.44 -12.01
CA VAL A 52 -18.75 11.39 -12.38
C VAL A 52 -18.98 11.40 -13.88
N VAL A 53 -20.22 11.19 -14.28
CA VAL A 53 -20.67 11.28 -15.68
C VAL A 53 -21.39 12.61 -15.89
N THR A 54 -21.07 13.31 -16.99
CA THR A 54 -21.75 14.56 -17.39
C THR A 54 -22.27 14.41 -18.80
N LEU A 55 -23.58 14.25 -18.94
CA LEU A 55 -24.28 14.03 -20.21
C LEU A 55 -25.07 15.28 -20.61
N GLY A 56 -25.34 15.43 -21.90
CA GLY A 56 -26.27 16.44 -22.39
C GLY A 56 -27.72 16.09 -22.05
N HIS A 57 -28.66 17.01 -22.28
CA HIS A 57 -30.08 16.75 -22.01
C HIS A 57 -30.68 15.73 -22.97
N LYS A 58 -31.06 14.57 -22.42
CA LYS A 58 -32.01 13.59 -22.97
C LYS A 58 -32.83 12.99 -21.85
N ASP A 59 -34.05 12.57 -22.16
CA ASP A 59 -34.96 11.99 -21.16
C ASP A 59 -34.48 10.62 -20.65
N ASN A 60 -33.85 9.84 -21.53
CA ASN A 60 -33.37 8.50 -21.19
C ASN A 60 -31.94 8.28 -21.68
N TYR A 61 -31.19 7.46 -20.94
CA TYR A 61 -29.81 7.11 -21.24
C TYR A 61 -29.51 5.65 -20.91
N ARG A 62 -28.58 5.07 -21.66
CA ARG A 62 -28.00 3.75 -21.41
C ARG A 62 -26.51 3.77 -21.71
N TYR A 63 -25.73 3.17 -20.82
CA TYR A 63 -24.32 2.89 -21.08
C TYR A 63 -24.17 1.82 -22.15
N THR A 64 -23.32 2.09 -23.15
CA THR A 64 -23.06 1.26 -24.32
C THR A 64 -21.57 0.94 -24.50
N GLY A 65 -20.72 1.40 -23.58
CA GLY A 65 -19.28 1.20 -23.67
C GLY A 65 -18.79 -0.17 -23.19
N PRO A 66 -17.46 -0.32 -23.07
CA PRO A 66 -16.84 -1.57 -22.62
C PRO A 66 -17.34 -2.01 -21.25
N THR A 67 -17.60 -3.31 -21.10
CA THR A 67 -18.03 -3.94 -19.84
C THR A 67 -16.97 -4.86 -19.25
N SER A 68 -15.74 -4.85 -19.79
CA SER A 68 -14.61 -5.58 -19.24
C SER A 68 -13.36 -4.70 -19.21
N GLY A 69 -12.61 -4.81 -18.12
CA GLY A 69 -11.38 -4.05 -17.88
C GLY A 69 -11.05 -4.00 -16.39
N THR A 70 -9.95 -3.35 -16.06
CA THR A 70 -9.57 -3.06 -14.68
C THR A 70 -10.56 -2.09 -14.04
N ARG A 71 -10.58 -2.01 -12.70
CA ARG A 71 -11.43 -1.05 -11.99
C ARG A 71 -11.23 0.37 -12.50
N SER A 72 -9.98 0.79 -12.73
CA SER A 72 -9.66 2.15 -13.20
C SER A 72 -10.17 2.37 -14.62
N GLU A 73 -9.93 1.43 -15.54
CA GLU A 73 -10.41 1.52 -16.92
C GLU A 73 -11.95 1.56 -16.97
N LEU A 74 -12.62 0.70 -16.22
CA LEU A 74 -14.09 0.68 -16.17
C LEU A 74 -14.66 1.99 -15.59
N MET A 75 -14.03 2.56 -14.57
CA MET A 75 -14.42 3.88 -14.05
C MET A 75 -14.26 4.98 -15.11
N GLU A 76 -13.16 4.97 -15.87
CA GLU A 76 -12.94 5.90 -16.97
C GLU A 76 -13.96 5.74 -18.10
N PHE A 77 -14.24 4.51 -18.53
CA PHE A 77 -15.25 4.24 -19.56
C PHE A 77 -16.65 4.68 -19.12
N ILE A 78 -17.06 4.33 -17.89
CA ILE A 78 -18.37 4.73 -17.36
C ILE A 78 -18.48 6.26 -17.26
N ALA A 79 -17.41 6.95 -16.87
CA ALA A 79 -17.36 8.41 -16.78
C ALA A 79 -17.38 9.11 -18.15
N ALA A 80 -17.07 8.41 -19.24
CA ALA A 80 -16.94 8.99 -20.57
C ALA A 80 -18.32 9.19 -21.24
N PRO A 81 -18.74 10.44 -21.56
CA PRO A 81 -20.06 10.70 -22.14
C PRO A 81 -20.32 10.02 -23.49
N ILE A 82 -19.25 9.73 -24.24
CA ILE A 82 -19.32 9.06 -25.55
C ILE A 82 -19.81 7.61 -25.44
N GLU A 83 -19.61 6.99 -24.26
CA GLU A 83 -20.02 5.62 -24.00
C GLU A 83 -21.49 5.51 -23.54
N TRP A 84 -22.26 6.60 -23.67
CA TRP A 84 -23.68 6.66 -23.32
C TRP A 84 -24.53 6.99 -24.55
N SER A 85 -25.55 6.19 -24.79
CA SER A 85 -26.57 6.45 -25.81
C SER A 85 -27.83 7.02 -25.15
N GLY A 86 -28.24 8.22 -25.57
CA GLY A 86 -29.42 8.91 -25.04
C GLY A 86 -30.54 9.13 -26.06
N THR A 87 -31.79 9.17 -25.60
CA THR A 87 -32.99 9.38 -26.44
C THR A 87 -34.12 10.08 -25.68
N ASP A 88 -34.95 10.83 -26.40
CA ASP A 88 -36.19 11.45 -25.91
C ASP A 88 -37.44 10.60 -26.26
N SER A 89 -37.22 9.34 -26.66
CA SER A 89 -38.30 8.38 -26.96
C SER A 89 -39.07 8.00 -25.69
N THR A 90 -40.38 7.84 -25.81
CA THR A 90 -41.21 7.25 -24.75
C THR A 90 -41.05 5.73 -24.64
N ASP A 91 -40.53 5.10 -25.69
CA ASP A 91 -40.18 3.67 -25.73
C ASP A 91 -38.66 3.53 -25.66
N PHE A 92 -38.16 3.29 -24.44
CA PHE A 92 -36.74 3.10 -24.15
C PHE A 92 -36.55 2.05 -23.06
N ASP A 93 -35.70 1.07 -23.32
CA ASP A 93 -35.33 0.07 -22.34
C ASP A 93 -33.87 0.27 -21.89
N ALA A 94 -33.73 0.83 -20.70
CA ALA A 94 -32.43 1.06 -20.06
C ALA A 94 -31.75 -0.25 -19.63
N THR A 95 -32.45 -1.39 -19.64
CA THR A 95 -32.10 -2.61 -18.91
C THR A 95 -32.03 -3.89 -19.76
N SER A 96 -32.60 -3.95 -20.96
CA SER A 96 -32.49 -5.16 -21.80
C SER A 96 -31.07 -5.42 -22.26
N GLY A 97 -30.64 -6.68 -22.28
CA GLY A 97 -29.34 -7.06 -22.86
C GLY A 97 -28.13 -6.60 -22.05
N TRP A 98 -28.31 -6.27 -20.77
CA TRP A 98 -27.18 -6.16 -19.85
C TRP A 98 -26.60 -7.54 -19.55
N THR A 99 -25.28 -7.59 -19.54
CA THR A 99 -24.50 -8.66 -18.92
C THR A 99 -23.69 -8.06 -17.78
N ASP A 100 -23.30 -8.89 -16.83
CA ASP A 100 -22.41 -8.45 -15.75
C ASP A 100 -21.10 -7.88 -16.31
N PHE A 101 -20.56 -6.87 -15.64
CA PHE A 101 -19.24 -6.36 -15.94
C PHE A 101 -18.19 -7.36 -15.48
N THR A 102 -17.13 -7.52 -16.28
CA THR A 102 -15.97 -8.32 -15.91
C THR A 102 -14.85 -7.40 -15.44
N VAL A 103 -14.72 -7.23 -14.13
CA VAL A 103 -13.62 -6.49 -13.53
C VAL A 103 -12.38 -7.37 -13.50
N THR A 104 -11.38 -7.04 -14.30
CA THR A 104 -10.10 -7.77 -14.35
C THR A 104 -9.10 -7.17 -13.38
N VAL A 105 -8.23 -8.00 -12.81
CA VAL A 105 -7.06 -7.53 -12.07
C VAL A 105 -5.91 -7.41 -13.07
N PRO A 106 -5.15 -6.30 -13.10
CA PRO A 106 -3.92 -6.24 -13.87
C PRO A 106 -3.00 -7.41 -13.47
N PRO A 107 -2.19 -7.97 -14.39
CA PRO A 107 -1.12 -8.87 -13.99
C PRO A 107 -0.23 -8.13 -12.98
N ALA A 108 0.16 -8.83 -11.91
CA ALA A 108 1.04 -8.25 -10.91
C ALA A 108 2.33 -7.74 -11.58
N PRO A 109 2.85 -6.57 -11.18
CA PRO A 109 4.13 -6.09 -11.67
C PRO A 109 5.23 -7.16 -11.48
N PRO A 110 6.22 -7.27 -12.38
CA PRO A 110 7.42 -8.05 -12.11
C PRO A 110 8.03 -7.65 -10.77
N GLY A 111 8.51 -8.60 -9.97
CA GLY A 111 9.00 -8.33 -8.61
C GLY A 111 7.92 -8.33 -7.53
N ALA A 112 6.63 -8.29 -7.89
CA ALA A 112 5.57 -8.18 -6.90
C ALA A 112 5.45 -9.42 -6.02
N CYS A 113 5.21 -9.14 -4.74
CA CYS A 113 5.12 -10.08 -3.66
C CYS A 113 3.65 -10.40 -3.37
N THR A 114 3.18 -11.54 -3.88
CA THR A 114 1.76 -11.92 -3.75
C THR A 114 1.51 -13.03 -2.73
N THR A 115 2.57 -13.63 -2.19
CA THR A 115 2.48 -14.83 -1.33
C THR A 115 3.25 -14.72 -0.01
N LEU A 116 4.26 -13.84 0.08
CA LEU A 116 5.00 -13.67 1.33
C LEU A 116 4.23 -12.80 2.31
N THR A 117 4.52 -13.02 3.58
CA THR A 117 3.90 -12.41 4.75
C THR A 117 4.94 -12.19 5.82
N GLY A 118 4.55 -11.51 6.91
CA GLY A 118 5.38 -11.39 8.09
C GLY A 118 6.00 -12.73 8.49
N GLY A 119 7.31 -12.72 8.71
CA GLY A 119 8.11 -13.81 9.23
C GLY A 119 8.63 -14.75 8.16
N ASP A 120 8.25 -14.61 6.88
CA ASP A 120 8.81 -15.46 5.81
C ASP A 120 10.31 -15.18 5.56
N VAL A 121 10.77 -13.98 5.92
CA VAL A 121 12.18 -13.61 6.01
C VAL A 121 12.43 -12.94 7.36
N MET A 122 13.36 -13.46 8.14
CA MET A 122 13.75 -12.91 9.43
C MET A 122 15.17 -12.37 9.42
N ILE A 123 15.38 -11.22 10.07
CA ILE A 123 16.72 -10.70 10.38
C ILE A 123 17.32 -11.55 11.50
N ALA A 124 18.46 -12.17 11.23
CA ALA A 124 19.16 -13.09 12.12
C ALA A 124 20.47 -12.53 12.67
N GLY A 125 20.89 -11.36 12.21
CA GLY A 125 22.04 -10.63 12.75
C GLY A 125 22.33 -9.35 11.99
N TYR A 126 23.07 -8.46 12.63
CA TYR A 126 23.56 -7.22 12.04
C TYR A 126 24.95 -6.87 12.60
N ASN A 127 25.72 -6.16 11.78
CA ASN A 127 26.99 -5.52 12.13
C ASN A 127 26.84 -4.05 11.75
N ALA A 128 26.79 -3.15 12.73
CA ALA A 128 26.77 -1.70 12.49
C ALA A 128 28.16 -1.07 12.54
N ASP A 129 29.18 -1.85 12.91
CA ASP A 129 30.57 -1.47 12.68
C ASP A 129 30.96 -1.69 11.22
N ASP A 130 31.74 -0.77 10.65
CA ASP A 130 32.19 -0.87 9.26
C ASP A 130 33.05 -2.13 9.00
N PRO A 131 32.76 -2.91 7.93
CA PRO A 131 31.66 -2.73 6.99
C PRO A 131 30.30 -3.22 7.53
N ASP A 132 29.25 -2.44 7.27
CA ASP A 132 27.89 -2.82 7.63
C ASP A 132 27.45 -4.13 6.98
N SER A 133 26.72 -4.94 7.75
CA SER A 133 26.14 -6.18 7.22
C SER A 133 24.87 -6.58 7.94
N VAL A 134 23.99 -7.30 7.23
CA VAL A 134 22.75 -7.86 7.76
C VAL A 134 22.62 -9.30 7.28
N ALA A 135 22.44 -10.22 8.23
CA ALA A 135 22.13 -11.61 7.95
C ALA A 135 20.61 -11.83 8.00
N LEU A 136 20.07 -12.49 6.99
CA LEU A 136 18.67 -12.84 6.83
C LEU A 136 18.54 -14.38 6.77
N VAL A 137 17.39 -14.89 7.19
CA VAL A 137 17.01 -16.29 7.02
C VAL A 137 15.63 -16.38 6.37
N ALA A 138 15.50 -17.20 5.34
CA ALA A 138 14.21 -17.54 4.75
C ALA A 138 13.52 -18.60 5.65
N LEU A 139 12.35 -18.29 6.22
CA LEU A 139 11.56 -19.27 6.99
C LEU A 139 10.43 -19.91 6.17
N ALA A 140 10.19 -19.38 4.96
CA ALA A 140 9.39 -19.99 3.92
C ALA A 140 10.17 -20.03 2.59
N ASP A 141 9.69 -20.82 1.64
CA ASP A 141 10.28 -20.84 0.29
C ASP A 141 9.96 -19.50 -0.39
N LEU A 142 11.00 -18.76 -0.79
CA LEU A 142 10.86 -17.48 -1.46
C LEU A 142 10.67 -17.73 -2.96
N PRO A 143 9.54 -17.32 -3.55
CA PRO A 143 9.31 -17.52 -4.98
C PRO A 143 10.33 -16.76 -5.82
N GLY A 144 10.79 -17.39 -6.89
CA GLY A 144 11.70 -16.73 -7.83
C GLY A 144 11.07 -15.52 -8.51
N GLY A 145 11.87 -14.48 -8.70
CA GLY A 145 11.46 -13.22 -9.34
C GLY A 145 10.71 -12.24 -8.44
N VAL A 146 10.57 -12.51 -7.13
CA VAL A 146 10.10 -11.52 -6.14
C VAL A 146 11.24 -10.55 -5.83
N ASP A 147 10.92 -9.26 -5.70
CA ASP A 147 11.86 -8.25 -5.21
C ASP A 147 11.73 -8.11 -3.68
N LEU A 148 12.84 -8.36 -2.98
CA LEU A 148 13.00 -8.06 -1.57
C LEU A 148 13.72 -6.72 -1.41
N TYR A 149 13.36 -6.00 -0.37
CA TYR A 149 13.93 -4.70 -0.02
C TYR A 149 14.46 -4.73 1.40
N LEU A 150 15.60 -4.09 1.58
CA LEU A 150 16.25 -3.88 2.86
C LEU A 150 16.50 -2.37 3.04
N THR A 151 16.08 -1.83 4.17
CA THR A 151 16.26 -0.40 4.47
C THR A 151 16.55 -0.17 5.96
N ASP A 152 17.34 0.86 6.21
CA ASP A 152 17.59 1.50 7.50
C ASP A 152 16.67 2.72 7.74
N ALA A 153 15.73 2.98 6.82
CA ALA A 153 14.75 4.06 6.97
C ALA A 153 13.80 3.81 8.14
N ALA A 154 13.62 4.83 8.97
CA ALA A 154 12.60 4.81 10.01
C ALA A 154 11.19 4.68 9.42
N TRP A 155 10.37 3.81 10.01
CA TRP A 155 8.95 3.65 9.70
C TRP A 155 8.10 4.58 10.58
N THR A 156 7.26 5.41 9.98
CA THR A 156 6.40 6.38 10.71
C THR A 156 5.10 5.79 11.24
N GLY A 157 4.74 4.59 10.77
CA GLY A 157 3.45 3.96 10.98
C GLY A 157 2.66 3.79 9.68
N SER A 158 2.98 4.60 8.66
CA SER A 158 2.33 4.57 7.34
C SER A 158 3.30 4.58 6.17
N GLN A 159 4.52 5.08 6.36
CA GLN A 159 5.53 5.19 5.31
C GLN A 159 6.94 5.17 5.90
N PHE A 160 7.93 4.87 5.05
CA PHE A 160 9.33 5.07 5.39
C PHE A 160 9.70 6.55 5.27
N LYS A 161 10.61 7.03 6.13
CA LYS A 161 11.21 8.35 5.95
C LYS A 161 12.07 8.38 4.69
N ASP A 162 12.08 9.53 4.03
CA ASP A 162 12.94 9.77 2.88
C ASP A 162 14.42 9.91 3.29
N GLN A 163 15.32 9.69 2.32
CA GLN A 163 16.78 9.96 2.36
C GLN A 163 17.69 8.93 3.06
N GLU A 164 17.15 7.81 3.53
CA GLU A 164 17.96 6.69 4.05
C GLU A 164 18.27 5.64 2.97
N GLY A 165 19.05 4.63 3.33
CA GLY A 165 19.48 3.57 2.44
C GLY A 165 18.36 2.63 2.03
N LEU A 166 18.27 2.38 0.72
CA LEU A 166 17.41 1.34 0.17
C LEU A 166 18.22 0.38 -0.70
N ARG A 167 18.12 -0.90 -0.37
CA ARG A 167 18.72 -2.01 -1.13
C ARG A 167 17.62 -2.93 -1.63
N LYS A 168 17.77 -3.41 -2.86
CA LYS A 168 16.83 -4.35 -3.49
C LYS A 168 17.56 -5.62 -3.90
N TYR A 169 16.99 -6.78 -3.59
CA TYR A 169 17.46 -8.08 -4.03
C TYR A 169 16.34 -8.78 -4.79
N ALA A 170 16.57 -9.04 -6.08
CA ALA A 170 15.69 -9.86 -6.89
C ALA A 170 15.97 -11.34 -6.59
N VAL A 171 14.98 -12.05 -6.03
CA VAL A 171 15.09 -13.48 -5.75
C VAL A 171 15.35 -14.21 -7.08
N PRO A 172 16.40 -15.07 -7.16
CA PRO A 172 16.73 -15.83 -8.36
C PRO A 172 15.54 -16.64 -8.89
N SER A 173 15.52 -16.94 -10.19
CA SER A 173 14.39 -17.60 -10.85
C SER A 173 13.98 -18.95 -10.23
N GLU A 174 14.94 -19.65 -9.65
CA GLU A 174 14.80 -20.93 -8.95
C GLU A 174 14.22 -20.78 -7.54
N GLY A 175 14.10 -19.54 -7.04
CA GLY A 175 13.69 -19.23 -5.68
C GLY A 175 14.81 -19.34 -4.66
N VAL A 176 14.47 -19.08 -3.40
CA VAL A 176 15.34 -19.34 -2.24
C VAL A 176 14.60 -20.31 -1.32
N ALA A 177 15.20 -21.47 -1.07
CA ALA A 177 14.57 -22.48 -0.21
C ALA A 177 14.51 -22.01 1.25
N LYS A 178 13.46 -22.40 1.97
CA LYS A 178 13.39 -22.20 3.43
C LYS A 178 14.60 -22.81 4.15
N GLY A 179 15.04 -22.16 5.22
CA GLY A 179 16.25 -22.46 5.97
C GLY A 179 17.53 -21.87 5.37
N THR A 180 17.47 -21.25 4.19
CA THR A 180 18.64 -20.59 3.59
C THR A 180 18.97 -19.31 4.35
N VAL A 181 20.25 -19.15 4.68
CA VAL A 181 20.82 -17.90 5.19
C VAL A 181 21.42 -17.14 4.01
N PHE A 182 21.05 -15.87 3.90
CA PHE A 182 21.49 -14.94 2.86
C PHE A 182 21.62 -13.55 3.48
N GLY A 183 22.16 -12.55 2.80
CA GLY A 183 22.27 -11.25 3.44
C GLY A 183 22.94 -10.17 2.62
N TYR A 184 23.17 -9.04 3.27
CA TYR A 184 23.88 -7.87 2.74
C TYR A 184 25.21 -7.71 3.47
N GLY A 185 26.29 -7.41 2.75
CA GLY A 185 27.62 -7.19 3.35
C GLY A 185 28.23 -8.46 3.97
N GLY A 186 29.25 -8.32 4.83
CA GLY A 186 29.72 -9.42 5.70
C GLY A 186 30.24 -10.70 5.02
N GLY A 187 30.53 -10.66 3.71
CA GLY A 187 30.92 -11.83 2.91
C GLY A 187 29.76 -12.54 2.19
N PHE A 188 28.52 -12.05 2.36
CA PHE A 188 27.38 -12.42 1.52
C PHE A 188 27.61 -11.96 0.07
N THR A 189 27.12 -12.75 -0.89
CA THR A 189 27.38 -12.55 -2.33
C THR A 189 26.13 -12.18 -3.11
N GLU A 190 24.98 -12.11 -2.44
CA GLU A 190 23.70 -11.72 -3.03
C GLU A 190 23.81 -10.32 -3.65
N PRO A 191 23.37 -10.14 -4.91
CA PRO A 191 23.51 -8.88 -5.63
C PRO A 191 22.46 -7.87 -5.19
N TRP A 192 22.66 -7.25 -4.02
CA TRP A 192 21.81 -6.16 -3.55
C TRP A 192 22.07 -4.88 -4.36
N GLU A 193 21.09 -4.47 -5.14
CA GLU A 193 21.10 -3.24 -5.93
C GLU A 193 20.80 -2.03 -5.04
N SER A 194 21.60 -0.97 -5.16
CA SER A 194 21.32 0.31 -4.50
C SER A 194 20.19 1.04 -5.23
N MET A 195 19.05 1.22 -4.57
CA MET A 195 17.90 1.93 -5.13
C MET A 195 17.83 3.40 -4.69
N GLY A 196 18.55 3.76 -3.63
CA GLY A 196 18.58 5.11 -3.07
C GLY A 196 19.39 5.13 -1.78
N GLY A 197 19.87 6.33 -1.42
CA GLY A 197 20.59 6.59 -0.17
C GLY A 197 21.82 5.71 0.09
N SER A 198 22.39 5.89 1.27
CA SER A 198 23.43 5.02 1.81
C SER A 198 22.79 4.14 2.87
N PHE A 199 22.85 2.82 2.67
CA PHE A 199 22.52 1.88 3.73
C PHE A 199 23.71 1.88 4.70
N SER A 200 23.55 2.57 5.82
CA SER A 200 24.60 2.93 6.76
C SER A 200 24.10 2.79 8.19
N LEU A 201 24.44 1.68 8.82
CA LEU A 201 23.99 1.37 10.17
C LEU A 201 24.80 2.18 11.20
N SER A 202 24.10 2.94 12.02
CA SER A 202 24.66 3.72 13.11
C SER A 202 25.07 2.81 14.25
N VAL A 203 26.31 2.94 14.72
CA VAL A 203 26.81 2.30 15.96
C VAL A 203 26.08 2.76 17.23
N SER A 204 25.12 3.68 17.15
CA SER A 204 24.35 4.15 18.32
C SER A 204 22.91 3.66 18.36
N SER A 205 22.31 3.34 17.20
CA SER A 205 20.93 2.81 17.02
C SER A 205 20.46 3.08 15.60
N ASP A 206 19.78 2.11 15.00
CA ASP A 206 18.87 2.25 13.86
C ASP A 206 17.77 1.17 13.94
N ALA A 207 16.83 1.26 13.01
CA ALA A 207 15.91 0.17 12.69
C ALA A 207 16.21 -0.39 11.30
N ILE A 208 16.10 -1.71 11.14
CA ILE A 208 16.33 -2.43 9.90
C ILE A 208 15.04 -3.12 9.50
N PHE A 209 14.61 -2.93 8.26
CA PHE A 209 13.38 -3.52 7.72
C PHE A 209 13.67 -4.37 6.50
N ALA A 210 13.19 -5.61 6.54
CA ALA A 210 13.08 -6.47 5.36
C ALA A 210 11.61 -6.49 4.91
N TYR A 211 11.37 -6.12 3.65
CA TYR A 211 10.01 -6.04 3.11
C TYR A 211 9.97 -6.38 1.62
N CYS A 212 8.78 -6.55 1.08
CA CYS A 212 8.52 -6.65 -0.35
C CYS A 212 7.36 -5.72 -0.73
N LEU A 213 7.08 -5.55 -2.02
CA LEU A 213 5.96 -4.75 -2.50
C LEU A 213 4.89 -5.65 -3.09
N ASP A 214 3.62 -5.46 -2.72
CA ASP A 214 2.52 -6.22 -3.30
C ASP A 214 2.21 -5.77 -4.75
N ALA A 215 1.20 -6.39 -5.38
CA ALA A 215 0.81 -6.08 -6.75
C ALA A 215 0.33 -4.61 -6.96
N THR A 216 0.03 -3.90 -5.87
CA THR A 216 -0.39 -2.50 -5.85
C THR A 216 0.75 -1.54 -5.46
N SER A 217 1.98 -2.05 -5.33
CA SER A 217 3.15 -1.31 -4.81
C SER A 217 3.03 -0.90 -3.34
N SER A 218 2.17 -1.57 -2.56
CA SER A 218 2.07 -1.36 -1.12
C SER A 218 3.10 -2.20 -0.37
N VAL A 219 3.62 -1.67 0.74
CA VAL A 219 4.65 -2.34 1.55
C VAL A 219 4.07 -3.55 2.28
N VAL A 220 4.72 -4.70 2.09
CA VAL A 220 4.51 -5.93 2.86
C VAL A 220 5.75 -6.16 3.72
N HIS A 221 5.67 -5.81 5.01
CA HIS A 221 6.76 -6.06 5.95
C HIS A 221 6.94 -7.56 6.19
N LEU A 222 8.16 -8.05 6.01
CA LEU A 222 8.54 -9.44 6.28
C LEU A 222 9.15 -9.54 7.68
N SER A 223 10.07 -8.65 8.03
CA SER A 223 10.55 -8.52 9.40
C SER A 223 11.09 -7.12 9.68
N ALA A 224 11.22 -6.82 10.97
CA ALA A 224 11.78 -5.58 11.47
C ALA A 224 12.71 -5.86 12.65
N LEU A 225 13.82 -5.15 12.74
CA LEU A 225 14.71 -5.19 13.89
C LEU A 225 15.02 -3.77 14.35
N THR A 226 15.01 -3.53 15.65
CA THR A 226 15.57 -2.30 16.24
C THR A 226 16.62 -2.68 17.28
N TYR A 227 17.68 -1.90 17.35
CA TYR A 227 18.67 -1.97 18.42
C TYR A 227 18.75 -0.65 19.21
N SER A 228 17.70 0.16 19.09
CA SER A 228 17.49 1.35 19.92
C SER A 228 17.20 0.98 21.37
N THR A 229 17.81 1.68 22.32
CA THR A 229 17.51 1.50 23.76
C THR A 229 16.08 1.93 24.12
N ASP A 230 15.47 2.79 23.31
CA ASP A 230 14.07 3.21 23.46
C ASP A 230 13.09 2.18 22.85
N GLY A 231 13.60 1.16 22.16
CA GLY A 231 12.81 0.18 21.42
C GLY A 231 12.00 0.82 20.28
N TRP A 232 10.84 0.23 20.00
CA TRP A 232 9.87 0.79 19.04
C TRP A 232 9.08 1.94 19.66
N VAL A 233 8.93 3.05 18.91
CA VAL A 233 8.07 4.16 19.33
C VAL A 233 6.65 4.04 18.76
N ALA A 234 5.69 4.77 19.33
CA ALA A 234 4.32 4.78 18.83
C ALA A 234 4.25 5.36 17.39
N PRO A 235 3.37 4.83 16.52
CA PRO A 235 3.19 5.37 15.17
C PRO A 235 2.64 6.80 15.23
N SER A 236 3.10 7.64 14.29
CA SER A 236 2.71 9.05 14.16
C SER A 236 2.70 9.42 12.68
N PRO A 237 1.68 8.96 11.92
CA PRO A 237 1.65 9.09 10.45
C PRO A 237 1.55 10.54 9.98
N ASP A 238 1.04 11.43 10.83
CA ASP A 238 0.82 12.85 10.52
C ASP A 238 1.92 13.78 11.08
N ASP A 239 2.88 13.24 11.84
CA ASP A 239 4.02 13.98 12.40
C ASP A 239 5.27 13.11 12.34
N ASP A 240 6.07 13.31 11.30
CA ASP A 240 7.30 12.57 11.02
C ASP A 240 8.50 13.07 11.84
N SER A 241 8.37 14.18 12.58
CA SER A 241 9.44 14.78 13.37
C SER A 241 9.80 13.96 14.61
N VAL A 242 8.89 13.08 15.04
CA VAL A 242 9.09 12.11 16.13
C VAL A 242 10.11 11.03 15.73
N PHE A 243 10.23 10.75 14.44
CA PHE A 243 11.09 9.72 13.89
C PHE A 243 12.44 10.30 13.48
N THR A 244 13.51 9.65 13.91
CA THR A 244 14.90 9.99 13.62
C THR A 244 15.60 8.74 13.07
N THR A 245 16.87 8.82 12.72
CA THR A 245 17.68 7.64 12.36
C THR A 245 17.52 6.54 13.42
N SER A 246 17.62 6.92 14.69
CA SER A 246 17.50 6.00 15.85
C SER A 246 16.08 5.70 16.36
N LYS A 247 15.02 6.21 15.71
CA LYS A 247 13.63 6.08 16.20
C LYS A 247 12.68 5.69 15.08
N SER A 248 12.13 4.48 15.21
CA SER A 248 11.15 3.92 14.29
C SER A 248 9.96 3.35 15.04
N SER A 249 8.79 3.37 14.40
CA SER A 249 7.64 2.60 14.88
C SER A 249 7.67 1.18 14.35
N LEU A 250 6.98 0.28 15.06
CA LEU A 250 6.73 -1.09 14.60
C LEU A 250 5.54 -1.07 13.61
N PRO A 251 5.66 -1.69 12.41
CA PRO A 251 4.55 -1.78 11.48
C PRO A 251 3.38 -2.57 12.07
N SER A 252 2.18 -1.97 12.07
CA SER A 252 0.99 -2.55 12.71
C SER A 252 0.49 -3.84 12.05
N GLY A 253 0.83 -4.06 10.77
CA GLY A 253 0.51 -5.29 10.03
C GLY A 253 1.52 -6.42 10.20
N LEU A 254 2.62 -6.19 10.93
CA LEU A 254 3.65 -7.21 11.16
C LEU A 254 3.19 -8.18 12.25
N CYS A 255 3.46 -9.48 12.07
CA CYS A 255 3.05 -10.49 13.04
C CYS A 255 3.79 -10.32 14.38
N SER A 256 3.20 -10.80 15.49
CA SER A 256 3.73 -10.55 16.85
C SER A 256 5.15 -11.07 17.11
N ASN A 257 5.59 -12.11 16.40
CA ASN A 257 6.93 -12.70 16.50
C ASN A 257 7.81 -12.39 15.28
N CYS A 258 7.38 -11.48 14.41
CA CYS A 258 8.10 -11.11 13.19
C CYS A 258 9.04 -9.91 13.37
N SER A 259 9.21 -9.43 14.60
CA SER A 259 10.10 -8.32 14.93
C SER A 259 11.03 -8.63 16.09
N VAL A 260 12.22 -8.03 16.06
CA VAL A 260 13.22 -8.15 17.12
C VAL A 260 13.51 -6.76 17.70
N ASP A 261 13.50 -6.64 19.03
CA ASP A 261 13.97 -5.46 19.75
C ASP A 261 15.16 -5.87 20.64
N VAL A 262 16.37 -5.63 20.13
CA VAL A 262 17.62 -5.98 20.83
C VAL A 262 17.92 -5.00 21.97
N GLY A 263 17.52 -3.73 21.80
CA GLY A 263 17.79 -2.67 22.76
C GLY A 263 16.93 -2.74 24.03
N SER A 264 15.78 -3.41 23.98
CA SER A 264 14.92 -3.69 25.14
C SER A 264 15.62 -4.42 26.31
N SER A 265 16.77 -5.07 26.05
CA SER A 265 17.62 -5.70 27.06
C SER A 265 18.29 -4.69 28.01
N GLY A 266 18.24 -3.39 27.71
CA GLY A 266 18.86 -2.31 28.49
C GLY A 266 20.38 -2.19 28.30
N THR A 267 20.99 -3.07 27.51
CA THR A 267 22.39 -2.99 27.08
C THR A 267 22.45 -2.70 25.59
N HIS A 268 22.99 -1.54 25.23
CA HIS A 268 23.25 -1.22 23.83
C HIS A 268 24.29 -2.18 23.26
N SER A 269 23.94 -2.83 22.15
CA SER A 269 24.85 -3.63 21.33
C SER A 269 24.76 -3.10 19.89
N ASP A 270 25.88 -2.58 19.39
CA ASP A 270 26.07 -2.14 18.00
C ASP A 270 26.06 -3.31 17.02
N ASN A 271 26.36 -4.52 17.51
CA ASN A 271 26.37 -5.74 16.71
C ASN A 271 25.68 -6.86 17.46
N ALA A 272 24.87 -7.65 16.75
CA ALA A 272 24.24 -8.82 17.35
C ALA A 272 24.01 -9.93 16.32
N VAL A 273 23.98 -11.16 16.83
CA VAL A 273 23.64 -12.35 16.04
C VAL A 273 22.70 -13.24 16.83
N TYR A 274 21.80 -13.91 16.13
CA TYR A 274 20.95 -14.94 16.70
C TYR A 274 21.79 -16.14 17.16
N VAL A 275 21.73 -16.40 18.47
CA VAL A 275 22.45 -17.50 19.15
C VAL A 275 21.52 -18.65 19.61
N GLY A 276 20.23 -18.57 19.27
CA GLY A 276 19.24 -19.58 19.65
C GLY A 276 19.26 -20.84 18.78
N ASN A 277 18.24 -21.68 18.96
CA ASN A 277 18.09 -22.93 18.22
C ASN A 277 17.82 -22.65 16.73
N ARG A 278 18.55 -23.33 15.84
CA ARG A 278 18.43 -23.17 14.38
C ARG A 278 17.61 -24.29 13.71
N LEU A 279 16.86 -25.02 14.52
CA LEU A 279 15.97 -26.10 14.09
C LEU A 279 14.57 -25.80 14.63
N GLY A 280 13.59 -25.75 13.74
CA GLY A 280 12.21 -25.47 14.11
C GLY A 280 11.34 -25.21 12.89
N THR A 281 10.09 -24.85 13.15
CA THR A 281 9.15 -24.33 12.18
C THR A 281 9.16 -22.80 12.20
N LYS A 282 8.56 -22.17 11.19
CA LYS A 282 8.41 -20.69 11.13
C LYS A 282 7.64 -20.14 12.34
N ASP A 283 6.71 -20.91 12.89
CA ASP A 283 5.79 -20.46 13.93
C ASP A 283 6.35 -20.62 15.36
N GLU A 284 7.57 -21.16 15.50
CA GLU A 284 8.30 -21.35 16.76
C GLU A 284 9.35 -20.26 17.00
#